data_AF-A0A117E097-F1
#
_entry.id   AF-A0A117E097-F1
#
_cell.length_a   1.000
_cell.length_b   1.000
_cell.length_c   1.000
_cell.angle_alpha   90.00
_cell.angle_beta   90.00
_cell.angle_gamma   90.00
#
_symmetry.space_group_name_H-M   'P 1'
#
loop_
_entity.id
_entity.type
_entity.pdbx_description
1 polymer ?
#
loop_
_entity_poly.entity_id
_entity_poly.type
_entity_poly.pdbx_seq_one_letter_code
_entity_poly.pdbx_strand_id
1 'polypeptide(L)'
;MSFNTTSGLWQRLESAAAELPESRQHATGAVIGDTFYVIGGRRYGQIYHRDTVFELGLQNIEAGWRTSSGHMPTSRGGIFGGAVDGKFYIFGGEGNRGSNTGVYNRTEMFDVASEQWIKLMPMAVPRHGTQAAVAGGCIYIPGGGLQEDGKEVIVGGMTTYHNPTSHFVAYCP
;
A
#
# COMPACT_ATOMS: atom_id res chain seq x y z
N MET A 1 7.69 2.98 16.40
CA MET A 1 8.01 4.33 16.93
C MET A 1 7.08 5.33 16.26
N SER A 2 6.75 6.44 16.92
CA SER A 2 6.08 7.61 16.34
C SER A 2 7.02 8.82 16.38
N PHE A 3 6.85 9.77 15.47
CA PHE A 3 7.57 11.04 15.50
C PHE A 3 6.62 12.14 15.98
N ASN A 4 6.95 12.78 17.09
CA ASN A 4 6.16 13.88 17.63
C ASN A 4 6.55 15.19 16.94
N THR A 5 5.64 15.76 16.16
CA THR A 5 5.91 16.97 15.37
C THR A 5 6.01 18.25 16.20
N THR A 6 5.50 18.27 17.43
CA THR A 6 5.59 19.42 18.35
C THR A 6 6.93 19.43 19.08
N SER A 7 7.38 18.27 19.58
CA SER A 7 8.65 18.17 20.31
C SER A 7 9.86 17.87 19.43
N GLY A 8 9.65 17.37 18.21
CA GLY A 8 10.71 16.95 17.29
C GLY A 8 11.40 15.64 17.68
N LEU A 9 10.78 14.84 18.55
CA LEU A 9 11.39 13.63 19.11
C LEU A 9 10.68 12.37 18.62
N TRP A 10 11.49 11.32 18.40
CA TRP A 10 10.99 9.96 18.26
C TRP A 10 10.53 9.42 19.61
N GLN A 11 9.35 8.81 19.63
CA GLN A 11 8.74 8.19 20.79
C GLN A 11 8.51 6.71 20.51
N ARG A 12 8.87 5.86 21.48
CA ARG A 12 8.49 4.45 21.42
C ARG A 12 7.00 4.36 21.77
N LEU A 13 6.27 3.50 21.05
CA LEU A 13 4.90 3.16 21.42
C LEU A 13 4.95 2.07 22.49
N GLU A 14 3.90 1.97 23.32
CA GLU A 14 3.71 0.85 24.25
C GLU A 14 3.74 -0.50 23.51
N SER A 15 4.11 -1.58 24.22
CA SER A 15 4.50 -2.86 23.59
C SER A 15 3.43 -3.44 22.65
N ALA A 16 2.14 -3.34 22.99
CA ALA A 16 1.05 -3.90 22.18
C ALA A 16 0.85 -3.17 20.83
N ALA A 17 1.08 -1.86 20.77
CA ALA A 17 1.04 -1.08 19.53
C ALA A 17 2.39 -1.04 18.78
N ALA A 18 3.49 -1.32 19.49
CA ALA A 18 4.83 -1.22 18.94
C ALA A 18 5.13 -2.30 17.88
N GLU A 19 4.49 -3.45 17.96
CA GLU A 19 4.76 -4.61 17.11
C GLU A 19 3.55 -4.95 16.23
N LEU A 20 3.75 -5.01 14.91
CA LEU A 20 2.73 -5.53 13.99
C LEU A 20 2.51 -7.04 14.23
N PRO A 21 1.30 -7.57 13.96
CA PRO A 21 1.03 -9.01 14.06
C PRO A 21 1.95 -9.90 13.19
N GLU A 22 2.48 -9.35 12.09
CA GLU A 22 3.50 -9.97 11.24
C GLU A 22 4.43 -8.89 10.67
N SER A 23 5.72 -9.22 10.47
CA SER A 23 6.69 -8.32 9.86
C SER A 23 6.24 -7.82 8.49
N ARG A 24 6.41 -6.52 8.19
CA ARG A 24 5.89 -5.93 6.96
C ARG A 24 6.80 -4.87 6.35
N GLN A 25 6.98 -4.95 5.04
CA GLN A 25 7.58 -3.91 4.19
C GLN A 25 6.73 -3.71 2.93
N HIS A 26 6.92 -2.57 2.24
CA HIS A 26 6.24 -2.28 0.96
C HIS A 26 4.69 -2.38 1.03
N ALA A 27 4.12 -2.16 2.21
CA ALA A 27 2.68 -2.01 2.44
C ALA A 27 2.27 -0.55 2.29
N THR A 28 0.96 -0.30 2.21
CA THR A 28 0.39 1.04 2.28
C THR A 28 -0.39 1.20 3.59
N GLY A 29 -0.59 2.44 4.05
CA GLY A 29 -1.38 2.70 5.24
C GLY A 29 -2.06 4.06 5.21
N ALA A 30 -3.18 4.15 5.93
CA ALA A 30 -3.97 5.37 6.06
C ALA A 30 -4.76 5.34 7.37
N VAL A 31 -5.10 6.52 7.88
CA VAL A 31 -6.03 6.65 9.00
C VAL A 31 -7.43 6.86 8.45
N ILE A 32 -8.39 6.06 8.90
CA ILE A 32 -9.81 6.19 8.57
C ILE A 32 -10.58 6.31 9.88
N GLY A 33 -11.20 7.48 10.09
CA GLY A 33 -11.77 7.83 11.38
C GLY A 33 -10.68 7.86 12.45
N ASP A 34 -10.71 6.88 13.33
CA ASP A 34 -9.90 6.79 14.54
C ASP A 34 -8.93 5.59 14.49
N THR A 35 -8.91 4.88 13.36
CA THR A 35 -8.16 3.63 13.19
C THR A 35 -7.10 3.78 12.11
N PHE A 36 -5.87 3.35 12.42
CA PHE A 36 -4.77 3.26 11.47
C PHE A 36 -4.74 1.88 10.81
N TYR A 37 -4.81 1.85 9.49
CA TYR A 37 -4.79 0.64 8.68
C TYR A 37 -3.45 0.44 8.00
N VAL A 38 -2.94 -0.79 7.98
CA VAL A 38 -1.77 -1.23 7.19
C VAL A 38 -2.19 -2.39 6.30
N ILE A 39 -2.05 -2.22 4.98
CA ILE A 39 -2.62 -3.12 3.98
C ILE A 39 -1.53 -3.72 3.06
N GLY A 40 -1.61 -5.04 2.89
CA GLY A 40 -0.84 -5.79 1.90
C GLY A 40 0.65 -5.80 2.21
N GLY A 41 1.50 -5.72 1.18
CA GLY A 41 2.95 -5.63 1.29
C GLY A 41 3.65 -6.98 1.27
N ARG A 42 4.86 -7.04 1.83
CA ARG A 42 5.70 -8.24 1.89
C ARG A 42 6.18 -8.51 3.29
N ARG A 43 6.30 -9.79 3.64
CA ARG A 43 6.91 -10.20 4.91
C ARG A 43 8.44 -10.03 4.90
N TYR A 44 9.08 -10.51 3.84
CA TYR A 44 10.52 -10.36 3.54
C TYR A 44 10.78 -10.72 2.06
N GLY A 45 11.93 -10.29 1.52
CA GLY A 45 12.29 -10.55 0.12
C GLY A 45 11.28 -9.99 -0.90
N GLN A 46 11.38 -10.44 -2.15
CA GLN A 46 10.55 -9.97 -3.29
C GLN A 46 9.32 -10.86 -3.57
N ILE A 47 9.22 -12.04 -2.94
CA ILE A 47 8.19 -13.04 -3.28
C ILE A 47 7.15 -13.28 -2.18
N TYR A 48 7.45 -12.96 -0.92
CA TYR A 48 6.57 -13.26 0.21
C TYR A 48 5.53 -12.15 0.42
N HIS A 49 4.68 -11.97 -0.58
CA HIS A 49 3.57 -11.02 -0.56
C HIS A 49 2.51 -11.42 0.47
N ARG A 50 1.77 -10.41 0.94
CA ARG A 50 0.69 -10.55 1.91
C ARG A 50 -0.55 -9.81 1.44
N ASP A 51 -1.70 -10.33 1.85
CA ASP A 51 -3.04 -9.82 1.56
C ASP A 51 -3.76 -9.33 2.82
N THR A 52 -3.08 -9.35 3.96
CA THR A 52 -3.65 -9.02 5.27
C THR A 52 -3.88 -7.52 5.43
N VAL A 53 -4.88 -7.18 6.24
CA VAL A 53 -5.13 -5.84 6.75
C VAL A 53 -4.89 -5.84 8.26
N PHE A 54 -4.02 -4.97 8.75
CA PHE A 54 -3.82 -4.72 10.17
C PHE A 54 -4.45 -3.40 10.58
N GLU A 55 -4.99 -3.36 11.78
CA GLU A 55 -5.75 -2.23 12.30
C GLU A 55 -5.30 -1.89 13.71
N LEU A 56 -5.06 -0.61 13.97
CA LEU A 56 -4.72 -0.07 15.28
C LEU A 56 -5.68 1.07 15.61
N GLY A 57 -6.50 0.90 16.66
CA GLY A 57 -7.33 1.98 17.19
C GLY A 57 -6.46 3.02 17.89
N LEU A 58 -6.51 4.27 17.45
CA LEU A 58 -5.62 5.34 17.93
C LEU A 58 -6.05 5.92 19.29
N GLN A 59 -7.28 5.63 19.72
CA GLN A 59 -7.89 6.10 20.96
C GLN A 59 -7.62 5.14 22.10
N ASN A 60 -7.29 3.89 21.77
CA ASN A 60 -6.89 2.86 22.70
C ASN A 60 -5.74 2.03 22.11
N ILE A 61 -4.60 2.68 21.90
CA ILE A 61 -3.41 2.03 21.34
C ILE A 61 -2.90 0.85 22.20
N GLU A 62 -3.22 0.84 23.50
CA GLU A 62 -2.83 -0.24 24.41
C GLU A 62 -3.52 -1.58 24.10
N ALA A 63 -4.68 -1.55 23.44
CA ALA A 63 -5.31 -2.78 22.94
C ALA A 63 -4.48 -3.49 21.86
N GLY A 64 -3.54 -2.77 21.23
CA GLY A 64 -2.67 -3.29 20.19
C GLY A 64 -3.35 -3.49 18.85
N TRP A 65 -2.64 -4.17 17.96
CA TRP A 65 -3.10 -4.43 16.59
C TRP A 65 -4.09 -5.59 16.55
N ARG A 66 -5.11 -5.45 15.70
CA ARG A 66 -5.94 -6.58 15.24
C ARG A 66 -5.70 -6.84 13.76
N THR A 67 -6.02 -8.06 13.31
CA THR A 67 -6.05 -8.42 11.89
C THR A 67 -7.50 -8.46 11.45
N SER A 68 -7.82 -7.76 10.35
CA SER A 68 -9.15 -7.83 9.74
C SER A 68 -9.50 -9.23 9.28
N SER A 69 -10.79 -9.57 9.23
CA SER A 69 -11.25 -10.80 8.59
C SER A 69 -11.20 -10.73 7.05
N GLY A 70 -11.17 -9.52 6.50
CA GLY A 70 -11.08 -9.27 5.07
C GLY A 70 -9.66 -9.40 4.51
N HIS A 71 -9.49 -10.23 3.49
CA HIS A 71 -8.22 -10.39 2.78
C HIS A 71 -8.27 -9.73 1.40
N MET A 72 -7.18 -9.05 1.03
CA MET A 72 -7.01 -8.48 -0.30
C MET A 72 -7.20 -9.57 -1.37
N PRO A 73 -7.96 -9.30 -2.45
CA PRO A 73 -8.15 -10.27 -3.52
C PRO A 73 -6.87 -10.62 -4.29
N THR A 74 -5.86 -9.76 -4.25
CA THR A 74 -4.56 -9.98 -4.91
C THR A 74 -3.41 -9.65 -3.95
N SER A 75 -2.77 -10.66 -3.37
CA SER A 75 -1.55 -10.48 -2.55
C SER A 75 -0.41 -9.86 -3.36
N ARG A 76 0.12 -8.70 -2.93
CA ARG A 76 1.16 -7.95 -3.67
C ARG A 76 1.94 -6.97 -2.78
N GLY A 77 3.13 -6.56 -3.24
CA GLY A 77 3.98 -5.56 -2.58
C GLY A 77 4.03 -4.26 -3.37
N GLY A 78 4.64 -3.22 -2.81
CA GLY A 78 4.86 -1.95 -3.51
C GLY A 78 3.56 -1.21 -3.83
N ILE A 79 2.53 -1.47 -3.02
CA ILE A 79 1.18 -0.92 -3.15
C ILE A 79 1.17 0.52 -2.65
N PHE A 80 0.28 1.31 -3.22
CA PHE A 80 -0.05 2.66 -2.77
C PHE A 80 -1.56 2.84 -2.77
N GLY A 81 -2.06 3.77 -1.98
CA GLY A 81 -3.50 3.93 -1.79
C GLY A 81 -3.84 5.14 -0.94
N GLY A 82 -5.14 5.41 -0.85
CA GLY A 82 -5.69 6.53 -0.12
C GLY A 82 -7.07 6.22 0.45
N ALA A 83 -7.40 6.91 1.53
CA ALA A 83 -8.70 6.84 2.18
C ALA A 83 -9.63 7.93 1.64
N VAL A 84 -10.82 7.55 1.16
CA VAL A 84 -11.89 8.47 0.76
C VAL A 84 -13.21 7.91 1.28
N ASP A 85 -14.03 8.75 1.94
CA ASP A 85 -15.38 8.42 2.39
C ASP A 85 -15.52 7.09 3.15
N GLY A 86 -14.60 6.84 4.09
CA GLY A 86 -14.59 5.63 4.90
C GLY A 86 -14.14 4.37 4.15
N LYS A 87 -13.54 4.51 2.97
CA LYS A 87 -13.06 3.38 2.15
C LYS A 87 -11.58 3.54 1.86
N PHE A 88 -10.85 2.42 1.88
CA PHE A 88 -9.43 2.41 1.52
C PHE A 88 -9.26 1.87 0.10
N TYR A 89 -8.92 2.75 -0.84
CA TYR A 89 -8.60 2.37 -2.21
C TYR A 89 -7.10 2.11 -2.35
N ILE A 90 -6.75 0.98 -2.97
CA ILE A 90 -5.38 0.59 -3.23
C ILE A 90 -5.17 0.30 -4.72
N PHE A 91 -3.95 0.56 -5.16
CA PHE A 91 -3.62 0.58 -6.57
C PHE A 91 -2.27 -0.09 -6.82
N GLY A 92 -2.15 -0.69 -8.00
CA GLY A 92 -0.87 -1.12 -8.53
C GLY A 92 -0.21 -2.19 -7.67
N GLY A 93 1.11 -2.10 -7.53
CA GLY A 93 1.94 -3.05 -6.81
C GLY A 93 2.65 -4.03 -7.73
N GLU A 94 3.51 -4.85 -7.15
CA GLU A 94 4.40 -5.79 -7.83
C GLU A 94 4.31 -7.20 -7.24
N GLY A 95 4.92 -8.17 -7.93
CA GLY A 95 4.77 -9.60 -7.66
C GLY A 95 3.97 -10.36 -8.72
N ASN A 96 3.60 -9.70 -9.82
CA ASN A 96 2.74 -10.26 -10.86
C ASN A 96 3.49 -11.24 -11.77
N ARG A 97 3.51 -12.53 -11.40
CA ARG A 97 4.18 -13.58 -12.18
C ARG A 97 3.55 -13.84 -13.55
N GLY A 98 2.31 -13.40 -13.78
CA GLY A 98 1.65 -13.47 -15.08
C GLY A 98 1.95 -12.31 -16.02
N SER A 99 2.77 -11.33 -15.59
CA SER A 99 3.19 -10.19 -16.41
C SER A 99 4.70 -10.19 -16.63
N ASN A 100 5.12 -9.89 -17.85
CA ASN A 100 6.54 -9.70 -18.18
C ASN A 100 7.19 -8.66 -17.27
N THR A 101 6.48 -7.57 -16.97
CA THR A 101 6.99 -6.52 -16.09
C THR A 101 6.98 -6.90 -14.62
N GLY A 102 6.16 -7.87 -14.17
CA GLY A 102 6.01 -8.20 -12.75
C GLY A 102 5.12 -7.23 -11.96
N VAL A 103 4.47 -6.28 -12.65
CA VAL A 103 3.67 -5.21 -12.02
C VAL A 103 2.18 -5.43 -12.26
N TYR A 104 1.36 -5.09 -11.27
CA TYR A 104 -0.09 -5.10 -11.31
C TYR A 104 -0.63 -3.72 -11.72
N ASN A 105 -1.76 -3.72 -12.43
CA ASN A 105 -2.60 -2.53 -12.64
C ASN A 105 -3.90 -2.62 -11.84
N ARG A 106 -3.95 -3.47 -10.81
CA ARG A 106 -5.17 -3.71 -10.04
C ARG A 106 -5.58 -2.45 -9.27
N THR A 107 -6.88 -2.22 -9.23
CA THR A 107 -7.53 -1.26 -8.35
C THR A 107 -8.51 -2.04 -7.48
N GLU A 108 -8.35 -1.96 -6.17
CA GLU A 108 -9.18 -2.68 -5.21
C GLU A 108 -9.53 -1.73 -4.07
N MET A 109 -10.70 -1.91 -3.47
CA MET A 109 -11.21 -1.07 -2.40
C MET A 109 -11.62 -1.94 -1.23
N PHE A 110 -11.18 -1.54 -0.03
CA PHE A 110 -11.57 -2.13 1.24
C PHE A 110 -12.61 -1.23 1.90
N ASP A 111 -13.79 -1.78 2.13
CA ASP A 111 -14.83 -1.12 2.90
C ASP A 111 -14.64 -1.46 4.38
N VAL A 112 -14.22 -0.48 5.18
CA VAL A 112 -13.84 -0.70 6.58
C VAL A 112 -15.03 -1.08 7.47
N ALA A 113 -16.27 -0.73 7.06
CA ALA A 113 -17.45 -1.01 7.87
C ALA A 113 -17.89 -2.48 7.74
N SER A 114 -17.68 -3.07 6.56
CA SER A 114 -18.04 -4.47 6.28
C SER A 114 -16.86 -5.44 6.28
N GLU A 115 -15.63 -4.91 6.35
CA GLU A 115 -14.38 -5.65 6.15
C GLU A 115 -14.34 -6.42 4.82
N GLN A 116 -15.03 -5.90 3.78
CA GLN A 116 -15.12 -6.54 2.48
C GLN A 116 -14.29 -5.83 1.43
N TRP A 117 -13.84 -6.61 0.45
CA TRP A 117 -13.05 -6.16 -0.68
C TRP A 117 -13.85 -6.14 -1.97
N ILE A 118 -13.70 -5.08 -2.76
CA ILE A 118 -14.28 -4.97 -4.10
C ILE A 118 -13.16 -4.73 -5.11
N LYS A 119 -13.17 -5.49 -6.21
CA LYS A 119 -12.32 -5.25 -7.37
C LYS A 119 -12.96 -4.15 -8.23
N LEU A 120 -12.17 -3.12 -8.56
CA LEU A 120 -12.61 -1.99 -9.36
C LEU A 120 -11.95 -2.00 -10.74
N MET A 121 -12.27 -0.99 -11.56
CA MET A 121 -11.61 -0.83 -12.86
C MET A 121 -10.09 -0.67 -12.68
N PRO A 122 -9.28 -1.47 -13.40
CA PRO A 122 -7.83 -1.39 -13.28
C PRO A 122 -7.28 -0.09 -13.86
N MET A 123 -6.10 0.32 -13.40
CA MET A 123 -5.36 1.39 -14.04
C MET A 123 -4.99 1.00 -15.49
N ALA A 124 -4.95 1.99 -16.39
CA ALA A 124 -4.49 1.76 -17.76
C ALA A 124 -3.01 1.34 -17.81
N VAL A 125 -2.19 1.87 -16.89
CA VAL A 125 -0.76 1.59 -16.80
C VAL A 125 -0.42 0.95 -15.44
N PRO A 126 0.09 -0.30 -15.42
CA PRO A 126 0.61 -0.92 -14.21
C PRO A 126 1.75 -0.10 -13.60
N ARG A 127 1.74 0.07 -12.28
CA ARG A 127 2.84 0.75 -11.56
C ARG A 127 2.98 0.26 -10.13
N HIS A 128 4.15 0.42 -9.54
CA HIS A 128 4.44 0.12 -8.13
C HIS A 128 5.40 1.14 -7.51
N GLY A 129 5.64 1.04 -6.20
CA GLY A 129 6.76 1.73 -5.54
C GLY A 129 6.63 3.26 -5.51
N THR A 130 5.40 3.76 -5.52
CA THR A 130 5.10 5.19 -5.40
C THR A 130 4.22 5.47 -4.18
N GLN A 131 3.77 6.72 -4.03
CA GLN A 131 2.80 7.15 -3.02
C GLN A 131 1.52 7.64 -3.69
N ALA A 132 0.47 7.79 -2.90
CA ALA A 132 -0.76 8.46 -3.30
C ALA A 132 -1.07 9.60 -2.36
N ALA A 133 -1.69 10.66 -2.87
CA ALA A 133 -2.18 11.79 -2.08
C ALA A 133 -3.68 11.94 -2.26
N VAL A 134 -4.41 12.20 -1.18
CA VAL A 134 -5.86 12.43 -1.23
C VAL A 134 -6.15 13.92 -1.13
N ALA A 135 -6.90 14.48 -2.08
CA ALA A 135 -7.39 15.85 -2.02
C ALA A 135 -8.70 16.03 -2.81
N GLY A 136 -9.66 16.73 -2.21
CA GLY A 136 -10.94 17.03 -2.87
C GLY A 136 -11.74 15.78 -3.27
N GLY A 137 -11.68 14.71 -2.48
CA GLY A 137 -12.31 13.42 -2.79
C GLY A 137 -11.56 12.57 -3.82
N CYS A 138 -10.51 13.09 -4.46
CA CYS A 138 -9.71 12.35 -5.43
C CYS A 138 -8.40 11.83 -4.82
N ILE A 139 -7.88 10.77 -5.41
CA ILE A 139 -6.61 10.12 -5.10
C ILE A 139 -5.65 10.34 -6.26
N TYR A 140 -4.54 11.00 -5.98
CA TYR A 140 -3.53 11.38 -6.96
C TYR A 140 -2.30 10.48 -6.84
N ILE A 141 -1.81 9.99 -7.97
CA ILE A 141 -0.76 8.98 -8.08
C ILE A 141 0.34 9.51 -9.01
N PRO A 142 1.38 10.17 -8.47
CA PRO A 142 2.54 10.59 -9.23
C PRO A 142 3.48 9.41 -9.52
N GLY A 143 3.95 9.29 -10.76
CA GLY A 143 5.08 8.42 -11.11
C GLY A 143 4.96 6.95 -10.71
N GLY A 144 6.08 6.32 -10.36
CA GLY A 144 6.18 4.90 -9.98
C GLY A 144 6.91 4.04 -11.00
N GLY A 145 7.23 2.81 -10.61
CA GLY A 145 7.96 1.84 -11.43
C GLY A 145 7.04 1.03 -12.33
N LEU A 146 7.39 0.91 -13.61
CA LEU A 146 6.66 0.11 -14.61
C LEU A 146 7.12 -1.36 -14.66
N GLN A 147 8.15 -1.71 -13.87
CA GLN A 147 8.76 -3.03 -13.79
C GLN A 147 9.11 -3.38 -12.34
N GLU A 148 8.83 -4.63 -11.93
CA GLU A 148 9.10 -5.18 -10.59
C GLU A 148 10.58 -4.99 -10.24
N ASP A 149 10.82 -4.63 -8.99
CA ASP A 149 12.16 -4.37 -8.49
C ASP A 149 13.08 -5.59 -8.62
N GLY A 150 14.34 -5.35 -9.00
CA GLY A 150 15.31 -6.40 -9.27
C GLY A 150 15.15 -7.13 -10.61
N LYS A 151 14.18 -6.76 -11.47
CA LYS A 151 14.15 -7.24 -12.87
C LYS A 151 15.03 -6.36 -13.76
N GLU A 152 15.89 -7.01 -14.55
CA GLU A 152 16.71 -6.35 -15.56
C GLU A 152 15.89 -5.80 -16.72
N VAL A 153 16.27 -4.61 -17.17
CA VAL A 153 15.71 -3.91 -18.32
C VAL A 153 16.86 -3.42 -19.18
N ILE A 154 16.76 -3.56 -20.51
CA ILE A 154 17.76 -2.97 -21.42
C ILE A 154 17.17 -1.71 -22.03
N VAL A 155 17.73 -0.55 -21.70
CA VAL A 155 17.35 0.75 -22.24
C VAL A 155 18.53 1.34 -22.99
N GLY A 156 18.40 1.52 -24.31
CA GLY A 156 19.49 2.04 -25.15
C GLY A 156 20.77 1.19 -25.11
N GLY A 157 20.65 -0.12 -24.90
CA GLY A 157 21.77 -1.05 -24.77
C GLY A 157 22.42 -1.11 -23.38
N MET A 158 21.92 -0.34 -22.41
CA MET A 158 22.37 -0.41 -21.01
C MET A 158 21.39 -1.21 -20.16
N THR A 159 21.91 -2.12 -19.33
CA THR A 159 21.12 -2.78 -18.30
C THR A 159 20.79 -1.79 -17.19
N THR A 160 19.50 -1.57 -16.95
CA THR A 160 18.96 -0.81 -15.83
C THR A 160 18.04 -1.72 -15.01
N TYR A 161 17.87 -1.40 -13.72
CA TYR A 161 16.99 -2.15 -12.81
C TYR A 161 15.72 -1.36 -12.46
N HIS A 162 15.57 -0.16 -13.04
CA HIS A 162 14.47 0.75 -12.74
C HIS A 162 13.95 1.40 -14.03
N ASN A 163 12.64 1.25 -14.28
CA ASN A 163 11.91 1.91 -15.36
C ASN A 163 10.79 2.80 -14.77
N PRO A 164 11.12 3.99 -14.24
CA PRO A 164 10.15 4.88 -13.64
C PRO A 164 9.36 5.65 -14.70
N THR A 165 8.17 6.13 -14.34
CA THR A 165 7.36 7.02 -15.15
C THR A 165 7.29 8.42 -14.56
N SER A 166 7.24 9.45 -15.41
CA SER A 166 6.89 10.83 -15.03
C SER A 166 5.38 11.09 -15.04
N HIS A 167 4.58 10.11 -15.46
CA HIS A 167 3.14 10.27 -15.63
C HIS A 167 2.39 10.35 -14.30
N PHE A 168 1.48 11.32 -14.24
CA PHE A 168 0.56 11.55 -13.13
C PHE A 168 -0.83 11.02 -13.47
N VAL A 169 -1.49 10.37 -12.51
CA VAL A 169 -2.86 9.85 -12.66
C VAL A 169 -3.70 10.30 -11.46
N ALA A 170 -4.96 10.63 -11.68
CA ALA A 170 -5.94 10.86 -10.62
C ALA A 170 -7.08 9.84 -10.71
N TYR A 171 -7.53 9.37 -9.56
CA TYR A 171 -8.73 8.55 -9.39
C TYR A 171 -9.73 9.34 -8.53
N CYS A 172 -10.89 9.66 -9.08
CA CYS A 172 -11.97 10.32 -8.35
C CYS A 172 -13.13 9.32 -8.27
N PRO A 173 -13.49 8.82 -7.06
CA PRO A 173 -14.62 7.91 -6.87
C PRO A 173 -15.95 8.47 -7.35
#